data_AF-A0A923WFB8-F1
#
_entry.id   AF-A0A923WFB8-F1
#
_cell.length_a   1.000
_cell.length_b   1.000
_cell.length_c   1.000
_cell.angle_alpha   90.00
_cell.angle_beta   90.00
_cell.angle_gamma   90.00
#
_symmetry.space_group_name_H-M   'P 1'
#
loop_
_entity.id
_entity.type
_entity.pdbx_description
1 polymer ?
#
loop_
_entity_poly.entity_id
_entity_poly.type
_entity_poly.pdbx_seq_one_letter_code
_entity_poly.pdbx_strand_id
1 'polypeptide(L)' 'EPDNDILAIGSGSMYALSAAATLKKHASHLSATEMVRESLGIAADICIYTNHNFIIETIAE' A
#
# COMPACT_ATOMS: atom_id res chain seq x y z
N GLU A 1 -17.33 -5.59 -2.76
CA GLU A 1 -16.69 -4.26 -2.75
C GLU A 1 -15.46 -4.39 -1.85
N PRO A 2 -14.27 -3.89 -2.22
CA PRO A 2 -13.10 -3.95 -1.35
C PRO A 2 -13.36 -3.13 -0.09
N ASP A 3 -13.00 -3.66 1.07
CA ASP A 3 -13.11 -2.89 2.31
C ASP A 3 -12.18 -1.67 2.24
N ASN A 4 -12.73 -0.49 2.50
CA ASN A 4 -12.02 0.80 2.49
C ASN A 4 -11.39 1.18 1.13
N ASP A 5 -11.93 0.74 -0.01
CA ASP A 5 -11.38 0.97 -1.37
C ASP A 5 -9.90 0.61 -1.54
N ILE A 6 -9.42 -0.39 -0.79
CA ILE A 6 -8.04 -0.87 -0.88
C ILE A 6 -8.07 -2.36 -1.23
N LEU A 7 -7.20 -2.78 -2.14
CA LEU A 7 -7.04 -4.17 -2.51
C LEU A 7 -5.54 -4.50 -2.62
N ALA A 8 -5.14 -5.65 -2.08
CA ALA A 8 -3.76 -6.12 -2.12
C ALA A 8 -3.72 -7.63 -2.38
N ILE A 9 -2.71 -8.08 -3.13
CA ILE A 9 -2.48 -9.49 -3.46
C ILE A 9 -0.99 -9.84 -3.32
N GLY A 10 -0.67 -11.13 -3.30
CA GLY A 10 0.71 -11.62 -3.18
C GLY A 10 1.17 -11.83 -1.73
N SER A 11 2.43 -12.22 -1.55
CA SER A 11 3.00 -12.63 -0.26
C SER A 11 3.11 -11.49 0.77
N GLY A 12 3.26 -10.24 0.32
CA GLY A 12 3.29 -9.05 1.18
C GLY A 12 1.93 -8.40 1.41
N SER A 13 0.85 -8.99 0.91
CA SER A 13 -0.48 -8.35 0.84
C SER A 13 -1.03 -7.91 2.19
N MET A 14 -0.92 -8.73 3.23
CA MET A 14 -1.48 -8.40 4.54
C MET A 14 -0.75 -7.23 5.21
N TYR A 15 0.56 -7.10 4.99
CA TYR A 15 1.34 -5.96 5.51
C TYR A 15 0.98 -4.67 4.78
N ALA A 16 0.95 -4.73 3.44
CA ALA A 16 0.57 -3.60 2.60
C ALA A 16 -0.87 -3.14 2.88
N LEU A 17 -1.82 -4.08 2.97
CA LEU A 17 -3.22 -3.79 3.24
C LEU A 17 -3.42 -3.14 4.61
N SER A 18 -2.76 -3.68 5.64
CA SER A 18 -2.83 -3.11 6.99
C SER A 18 -2.25 -1.69 7.04
N ALA A 19 -1.09 -1.47 6.41
CA ALA A 19 -0.48 -0.14 6.33
C ALA A 19 -1.36 0.85 5.58
N ALA A 20 -1.84 0.48 4.40
CA ALA A 20 -2.69 1.33 3.56
C ALA A 20 -4.00 1.71 4.27
N ALA A 21 -4.65 0.75 4.96
CA ALA A 21 -5.89 1.01 5.68
C ALA A 21 -5.67 2.00 6.85
N THR A 22 -4.57 1.86 7.59
CA THR A 22 -4.20 2.80 8.66
C THR A 22 -3.86 4.19 8.11
N LEU A 23 -3.09 4.27 7.03
CA LEU A 23 -2.73 5.53 6.37
C LEU A 23 -3.97 6.25 5.84
N LYS A 24 -4.86 5.55 5.14
CA LYS A 24 -6.13 6.12 4.65
C LYS A 24 -6.99 6.70 5.78
N LYS A 25 -6.98 6.06 6.95
CA LYS A 25 -7.77 6.51 8.12
C LYS A 25 -7.14 7.66 8.90
N HIS A 26 -5.81 7.72 8.99
CA HIS A 26 -5.12 8.62 9.93
C HIS A 26 -4.15 9.62 9.29
N ALA A 27 -3.82 9.46 8.01
CA ALA A 27 -2.88 10.29 7.27
C ALA A 27 -3.53 10.90 6.02
N SER A 28 -4.67 11.59 6.19
CA SER A 28 -5.45 12.18 5.09
C SER A 28 -4.74 13.27 4.27
N HIS A 29 -3.57 13.72 4.73
CA HIS A 29 -2.71 14.64 4.00
C HIS A 29 -1.87 13.96 2.91
N LEU A 30 -1.79 12.61 2.91
CA LEU A 30 -1.10 11.85 1.89
C LEU A 30 -2.01 11.61 0.68
N SER A 31 -1.43 11.68 -0.50
CA SER A 31 -2.05 11.22 -1.75
C SER A 31 -2.14 9.68 -1.78
N ALA A 32 -2.98 9.14 -2.66
CA ALA A 32 -3.08 7.70 -2.87
C ALA A 32 -1.73 7.07 -3.27
N THR A 33 -0.96 7.76 -4.13
CA THR A 33 0.38 7.32 -4.56
C THR A 33 1.36 7.24 -3.40
N GLU A 34 1.36 8.23 -2.51
CA GLU A 34 2.20 8.23 -1.31
C GLU A 34 1.79 7.11 -0.36
N MET A 35 0.49 6.92 -0.10
CA MET A 35 0.00 5.82 0.73
C MET A 35 0.42 4.45 0.18
N VAL A 36 0.32 4.24 -1.15
CA VAL A 36 0.74 2.99 -1.81
C VAL A 36 2.25 2.78 -1.65
N ARG A 37 3.07 3.81 -1.88
CA ARG A 37 4.52 3.72 -1.76
C ARG A 37 4.97 3.35 -0.35
N GLU A 38 4.42 4.01 0.68
CA GLU A 38 4.73 3.72 2.08
C GLU A 38 4.28 2.30 2.47
N SER A 39 3.09 1.88 2.04
CA SER A 39 2.55 0.55 2.32
C SER A 39 3.36 -0.57 1.69
N LEU A 40 3.84 -0.36 0.45
CA LEU A 40 4.74 -1.29 -0.22
C LEU A 40 6.12 -1.33 0.45
N GLY A 41 6.63 -0.19 0.92
CA GLY A 41 7.86 -0.11 1.72
C GLY A 41 7.79 -1.00 2.96
N ILE A 42 6.74 -0.83 3.77
CA ILE A 42 6.50 -1.68 4.96
C ILE A 42 6.41 -3.17 4.58
N ALA A 43 5.73 -3.49 3.47
CA ALA A 43 5.66 -4.87 3.00
C ALA A 43 7.01 -5.43 2.55
N ALA A 44 7.87 -4.62 1.95
CA ALA A 44 9.22 -5.01 1.54
C ALA A 44 10.19 -5.19 2.72
N ASP A 45 9.98 -4.45 3.81
CA ASP A 45 10.76 -4.60 5.05
C ASP A 45 10.42 -5.89 5.81
N ILE A 46 9.19 -6.39 5.68
CA ILE A 46 8.69 -7.55 6.46
C ILE A 46 8.67 -8.84 5.63
N CYS A 47 8.23 -8.78 4.38
CA CYS A 47 8.05 -9.96 3.54
C CYS A 47 9.33 -10.26 2.75
N ILE A 48 9.98 -11.38 3.03
CA ILE A 48 11.22 -11.81 2.33
C ILE A 48 11.08 -11.96 0.80
N TYR A 49 9.84 -12.03 0.29
CA TYR A 49 9.52 -12.16 -1.14
C TYR A 49 9.11 -10.82 -1.80
N THR A 50 9.08 -9.73 -1.04
CA THR A 50 8.78 -8.38 -1.53
C THR A 50 10.05 -7.53 -1.39
N ASN A 51 10.41 -6.76 -2.40
CA ASN A 51 11.60 -5.89 -2.37
C ASN A 51 11.22 -4.42 -2.56
N HIS A 52 12.18 -3.51 -2.48
CA HIS A 52 11.97 -2.06 -2.55
C HIS A 52 11.88 -1.48 -3.98
N ASN A 53 11.83 -2.33 -5.00
CA ASN A 53 11.79 -1.89 -6.39
C ASN A 53 10.34 -1.79 -6.87
N PHE A 54 9.70 -0.65 -6.61
CA PHE A 54 8.27 -0.44 -6.90
C PHE A 54 8.05 0.24 -8.24
N ILE A 55 7.09 -0.27 -9.02
CA ILE A 55 6.43 0.43 -10.12
C ILE A 55 5.05 0.84 -9.60
N ILE A 56 4.73 2.13 -9.68
CA ILE A 56 3.46 2.68 -9.20
C ILE A 56 2.83 3.44 -10.35
N GLU A 57 1.64 3.01 -10.74
CA GLU A 57 0.85 3.61 -11.81
C GLU A 57 -0.38 4.31 -11.21
N THR A 58 -0.78 5.42 -11.81
CA THR A 58 -1.95 6.20 -11.41
C THR A 58 -2.85 6.45 -12.60
N ILE A 59 -4.16 6.35 -12.41
CA ILE A 59 -5.12 6.81 -13.40
C ILE A 59 -5.38 8.28 -13.09
N ALA A 60 -5.28 9.16 -14.08
CA ALA A 60 -5.66 10.56 -13.90
C ALA A 60 -7.12 10.65 -13.45
N GLU A 61 -7.41 11.59 -12.54
CA GLU A 61 -8.78 11.92 -12.14
C GLU A 61 -9.66 12.33 -13.33
#